data_AF-A0A2T2UV21-F1
#
_entry.id   AF-A0A2T2UV21-F1
#
_cell.length_a   1.000
_cell.length_b   1.000
_cell.length_c   1.000
_cell.angle_alpha   90.00
_cell.angle_beta   90.00
_cell.angle_gamma   90.00
#
_symmetry.space_group_name_H-M   'P 1'
#
loop_
_entity.id
_entity.type
_entity.pdbx_description
1 polymer ?
#
loop_
_entity_poly.entity_id
_entity_poly.type
_entity_poly.pdbx_seq_one_letter_code
_entity_poly.pdbx_strand_id
1 'polypeptide(L)'
;MPWYNPHDDWQETDAPTGPGLDVQINAPNRDERPVVRFQTDSDPFLLTGTEPRPETDTIHTVARIDPGTGTGTLLFVVHADGQNLVFEERAPDAVNDAVYDHVRSALNEIMVPVYIDDVIDELSEKVSGLAVLHTAQYDGTGPTWTYFRTSVFDDGTLLLEDEYGEMDLS
;
A
#
# COMPACT_ATOMS: atom_id res chain seq x y z
N MET A 1 20.02 15.99 15.10
CA MET A 1 18.64 16.03 14.59
C MET A 1 18.76 16.28 13.09
N PRO A 2 18.85 15.23 12.25
CA PRO A 2 18.75 15.43 10.81
C PRO A 2 17.28 15.66 10.47
N TRP A 3 17.02 16.75 9.76
CA TRP A 3 15.69 17.13 9.29
C TRP A 3 15.34 16.26 8.08
N TYR A 4 14.15 15.68 8.10
CA TYR A 4 13.53 14.98 6.98
C TYR A 4 13.37 15.98 5.82
N ASN A 5 13.90 15.62 4.65
CA ASN A 5 13.79 16.42 3.43
C ASN A 5 12.87 15.63 2.48
N PRO A 6 11.63 16.07 2.23
CA PRO A 6 10.79 15.42 1.24
C PRO A 6 11.52 15.49 -0.10
N HIS A 7 11.85 14.32 -0.66
CA HIS A 7 12.50 14.25 -1.96
C HIS A 7 11.46 14.54 -3.05
N ASP A 8 11.37 15.82 -3.42
CA ASP A 8 10.53 16.34 -4.53
C ASP A 8 11.15 16.07 -5.92
N ASP A 9 12.30 15.39 -5.98
CA ASP A 9 13.05 15.07 -7.20
C ASP A 9 12.69 13.66 -7.70
N TRP A 10 11.42 13.46 -8.09
CA TRP A 10 11.00 12.20 -8.70
C TRP A 10 11.59 12.08 -10.10
N GLN A 11 12.25 10.96 -10.39
CA GLN A 11 12.65 10.57 -11.74
C GLN A 11 12.01 9.22 -12.05
N GLU A 12 11.30 9.15 -13.18
CA GLU A 12 10.87 7.88 -13.78
C GLU A 12 12.11 7.00 -13.92
N THR A 13 12.19 5.94 -13.12
CA THR A 13 13.28 4.97 -13.23
C THR A 13 13.05 4.11 -14.45
N ASP A 14 14.06 4.06 -15.33
CA ASP A 14 14.08 3.12 -16.45
C ASP A 14 13.81 1.70 -15.95
N ALA A 15 13.08 0.91 -16.75
CA ALA A 15 12.78 -0.47 -16.41
C ALA A 15 14.08 -1.24 -16.09
N PRO A 16 14.11 -2.05 -15.01
CA PRO A 16 15.24 -2.85 -14.58
C PRO A 16 15.70 -3.77 -15.70
N THR A 17 17.02 -3.83 -15.86
CA THR A 17 17.68 -4.66 -16.86
C THR A 17 18.17 -6.01 -16.31
N GLY A 18 17.71 -6.43 -15.13
CA GLY A 18 18.21 -7.62 -14.41
C GLY A 18 17.11 -8.57 -13.93
N PRO A 19 17.44 -9.84 -13.63
CA PRO A 19 16.48 -10.82 -13.11
C PRO A 19 16.13 -10.53 -11.64
N GLY A 20 14.87 -10.70 -11.27
CA GLY A 20 14.37 -10.50 -9.90
C GLY A 20 13.03 -9.78 -9.85
N LEU A 21 12.54 -9.51 -8.64
CA LEU A 21 11.40 -8.64 -8.40
C LEU A 21 11.89 -7.19 -8.31
N ASP A 22 11.34 -6.32 -9.15
CA ASP A 22 11.54 -4.87 -9.09
C ASP A 22 10.23 -4.16 -8.77
N VAL A 23 10.31 -3.07 -8.01
CA VAL A 23 9.15 -2.27 -7.62
C VAL A 23 9.30 -0.89 -8.22
N GLN A 24 8.44 -0.59 -9.17
CA GLN A 24 8.32 0.74 -9.77
C GLN A 24 7.07 1.41 -9.25
N ILE A 25 7.21 2.67 -8.91
CA ILE A 25 6.06 3.51 -8.61
C ILE A 25 5.79 4.31 -9.88
N ASN A 26 4.54 4.44 -10.26
CA ASN A 26 4.11 5.30 -11.35
C ASN A 26 3.14 6.31 -10.75
N ALA A 27 3.70 7.44 -10.33
CA ALA A 27 2.98 8.60 -9.84
C ALA A 27 3.45 9.94 -10.48
N PRO A 28 3.77 10.00 -11.80
CA PRO A 28 4.37 11.18 -12.43
C PRO A 28 3.40 12.36 -12.55
N ASN A 29 2.10 12.12 -12.45
CA ASN A 29 1.05 13.11 -12.57
C ASN A 29 0.08 13.01 -11.39
N ARG A 30 -0.09 14.11 -10.65
CA ARG A 30 -1.05 14.17 -9.54
C ARG A 30 -2.49 13.92 -9.99
N ASP A 31 -2.82 14.12 -11.27
CA ASP A 31 -4.16 13.91 -11.83
C ASP A 31 -4.44 12.45 -12.24
N GLU A 32 -3.50 11.53 -12.01
CA GLU A 32 -3.67 10.09 -12.26
C GLU A 32 -3.44 9.30 -10.97
N ARG A 33 -4.17 8.21 -10.78
CA ARG A 33 -4.05 7.39 -9.56
C ARG A 33 -2.63 6.81 -9.46
N PRO A 34 -1.98 6.89 -8.28
CA PRO A 34 -0.64 6.35 -8.11
C PRO A 34 -0.67 4.83 -8.18
N VAL A 35 0.26 4.24 -8.93
CA VAL A 35 0.33 2.79 -9.14
C VAL A 35 1.66 2.25 -8.67
N VAL A 36 1.64 1.13 -7.94
CA VAL A 36 2.84 0.34 -7.65
C VAL A 36 2.88 -0.83 -8.61
N ARG A 37 3.92 -0.90 -9.42
CA ARG A 37 4.18 -1.94 -10.41
C ARG A 37 5.25 -2.88 -9.87
N PHE A 38 4.90 -4.16 -9.77
CA PHE A 38 5.81 -5.24 -9.44
C PHE A 38 6.22 -5.94 -10.73
N GLN A 39 7.48 -5.80 -11.12
CA GLN A 39 8.04 -6.40 -12.33
C GLN A 39 8.83 -7.65 -12.01
N THR A 40 8.65 -8.68 -12.82
CA THR A 40 9.37 -9.95 -12.80
C THR A 40 9.69 -10.35 -14.24
N ASP A 41 10.22 -11.55 -14.46
CA ASP A 41 10.39 -12.12 -15.80
C ASP A 41 9.05 -12.43 -16.53
N SER A 42 7.91 -12.20 -15.86
CA SER A 42 6.53 -12.42 -16.31
C SER A 42 5.74 -11.10 -16.42
N ASP A 43 4.44 -11.16 -16.75
CA ASP A 43 3.58 -9.98 -16.80
C ASP A 43 3.56 -9.26 -15.44
N PRO A 44 3.72 -7.92 -15.42
CA PRO A 44 3.82 -7.18 -14.17
C PRO A 44 2.48 -7.14 -13.43
N PHE A 45 2.54 -7.24 -12.10
CA PHE A 45 1.38 -6.97 -11.26
C PHE A 45 1.28 -5.48 -10.95
N LEU A 46 0.08 -4.93 -11.05
CA LEU A 46 -0.21 -3.52 -10.80
C LEU A 46 -1.11 -3.38 -9.57
N LEU A 47 -0.60 -2.74 -8.53
CA LEU A 47 -1.35 -2.32 -7.36
C LEU A 47 -1.74 -0.86 -7.53
N THR A 48 -2.96 -0.62 -7.97
CA THR A 48 -3.50 0.73 -8.25
C THR A 48 -4.22 1.36 -7.05
N GLY A 49 -4.49 0.57 -6.00
CA GLY A 49 -5.41 0.94 -4.92
C GLY A 49 -6.89 0.74 -5.27
N THR A 50 -7.81 1.28 -4.48
CA THR A 50 -9.26 1.38 -4.80
C THR A 50 -9.71 2.81 -5.18
N GLU A 51 -10.94 2.94 -5.69
CA GLU A 51 -11.52 4.22 -6.10
C GLU A 51 -11.64 5.22 -4.92
N PRO A 52 -11.33 6.52 -5.14
CA PRO A 52 -11.49 7.57 -4.14
C PRO A 52 -12.92 7.71 -3.64
N ARG A 53 -13.07 8.06 -2.35
CA ARG A 53 -14.36 8.29 -1.71
C ARG A 53 -14.45 9.68 -1.11
N PRO A 54 -15.62 10.34 -1.19
CA PRO A 54 -15.78 11.71 -0.71
C PRO A 54 -15.66 11.86 0.82
N GLU A 55 -15.85 10.80 1.60
CA GLU A 55 -15.81 10.83 3.07
C GLU A 55 -14.54 10.20 3.65
N THR A 56 -13.60 9.78 2.79
CA THR A 56 -12.40 9.05 3.19
C THR A 56 -11.16 9.93 3.13
N ASP A 57 -10.47 10.03 4.25
CA ASP A 57 -9.23 10.79 4.38
C ASP A 57 -8.07 10.00 3.76
N THR A 58 -7.92 8.73 4.11
CA THR A 58 -6.87 7.88 3.53
C THR A 58 -7.39 6.51 3.14
N ILE A 59 -6.93 6.03 2.00
CA ILE A 59 -7.25 4.71 1.47
C ILE A 59 -6.01 3.84 1.60
N HIS A 60 -6.13 2.72 2.30
CA HIS A 60 -5.09 1.72 2.46
C HIS A 60 -5.48 0.46 1.70
N THR A 61 -4.68 0.07 0.74
CA THR A 61 -4.87 -1.13 -0.08
C THR A 61 -3.75 -2.10 0.24
N VAL A 62 -4.10 -3.30 0.69
CA VAL A 62 -3.14 -4.31 1.11
C VAL A 62 -3.18 -5.48 0.14
N ALA A 63 -2.03 -5.84 -0.41
CA ALA A 63 -1.88 -6.95 -1.33
C ALA A 63 -0.77 -7.90 -0.88
N ARG A 64 -0.87 -9.17 -1.31
CA ARG A 64 0.18 -10.17 -1.20
C ARG A 64 0.80 -10.40 -2.56
N ILE A 65 2.12 -10.30 -2.66
CA ILE A 65 2.86 -10.59 -3.90
C ILE A 65 3.66 -11.87 -3.70
N ASP A 66 3.50 -12.82 -4.62
CA ASP A 66 4.41 -13.96 -4.72
C ASP A 66 5.67 -13.54 -5.50
N PRO A 67 6.84 -13.39 -4.86
CA PRO A 67 8.05 -12.94 -5.52
C PRO A 67 8.58 -13.94 -6.56
N GLY A 68 8.18 -15.22 -6.48
CA GLY A 68 8.60 -16.24 -7.43
C GLY A 68 7.84 -16.20 -8.76
N THR A 69 6.63 -15.65 -8.77
CA THR A 69 5.76 -15.57 -9.96
C THR A 69 5.44 -14.15 -10.40
N GLY A 70 5.67 -13.16 -9.54
CA GLY A 70 5.25 -11.78 -9.74
C GLY A 70 3.74 -11.58 -9.64
N THR A 71 3.00 -12.61 -9.21
CA THR A 71 1.53 -12.52 -9.12
C THR A 71 1.12 -11.90 -7.79
N GLY A 72 0.21 -10.93 -7.88
CA GLY A 72 -0.36 -10.25 -6.71
C GLY A 72 -1.79 -10.67 -6.45
N THR A 73 -2.18 -10.68 -5.19
CA THR A 73 -3.55 -10.89 -4.74
C THR A 73 -3.91 -9.78 -3.77
N LEU A 74 -4.96 -9.02 -4.08
CA LEU A 74 -5.54 -8.07 -3.13
C LEU A 74 -6.05 -8.83 -1.92
N LEU A 75 -5.65 -8.43 -0.72
CA LEU A 75 -6.09 -9.05 0.52
C LEU A 75 -7.33 -8.33 1.06
N PHE A 76 -7.19 -7.02 1.25
CA PHE A 76 -8.22 -6.14 1.76
C PHE A 76 -7.92 -4.67 1.49
N VAL A 77 -8.97 -3.87 1.60
CA VAL A 77 -8.91 -2.41 1.55
C VAL A 77 -9.45 -1.86 2.86
N VAL A 78 -8.84 -0.80 3.37
CA VAL A 78 -9.30 -0.06 4.54
C VAL A 78 -9.41 1.42 4.17
N HIS A 79 -10.59 1.98 4.37
CA HIS A 79 -10.83 3.41 4.26
C HIS A 79 -10.80 4.00 5.66
N ALA A 80 -9.98 5.03 5.87
CA ALA A 80 -9.97 5.80 7.10
C ALA A 80 -10.84 7.05 6.92
N ASP A 81 -11.94 7.10 7.66
CA ASP A 81 -12.89 8.20 7.68
C ASP A 81 -12.81 8.86 9.07
N GLY A 82 -11.88 9.78 9.24
CA GLY A 82 -11.47 10.36 10.52
C GLY A 82 -10.96 9.30 11.50
N GLN A 83 -11.75 8.98 12.53
CA GLN A 83 -11.43 7.97 13.54
C GLN A 83 -12.04 6.59 13.25
N ASN A 84 -12.76 6.43 12.14
CA ASN A 84 -13.42 5.18 11.79
C ASN A 84 -12.65 4.47 10.67
N LEU A 85 -12.54 3.15 10.76
CA LEU A 85 -12.00 2.32 9.71
C LEU A 85 -13.11 1.50 9.05
N VAL A 86 -13.29 1.67 7.75
CA VAL A 86 -14.23 0.90 6.93
C VAL A 86 -13.45 -0.12 6.11
N PHE A 87 -13.63 -1.40 6.45
CA PHE A 87 -13.00 -2.51 5.76
C PHE A 87 -13.79 -2.93 4.53
N GLU A 88 -13.11 -3.07 3.41
CA GLU A 88 -13.68 -3.45 2.13
C GLU A 88 -12.88 -4.54 1.43
N GLU A 89 -13.53 -5.12 0.41
CA GLU A 89 -12.98 -6.09 -0.54
C GLU A 89 -12.13 -7.18 0.10
N ARG A 90 -12.77 -8.26 0.54
CA ARG A 90 -12.04 -9.45 1.00
C ARG A 90 -11.78 -10.39 -0.18
N ALA A 91 -10.54 -10.82 -0.36
CA ALA A 91 -10.26 -12.05 -1.10
C ALA A 91 -10.40 -13.25 -0.13
N PRO A 92 -11.52 -14.00 -0.16
CA PRO A 92 -11.85 -14.98 0.86
C PRO A 92 -10.83 -16.10 1.01
N ASP A 93 -10.10 -16.41 -0.08
CA ASP A 93 -9.12 -17.50 -0.14
C ASP A 93 -7.66 -17.01 0.00
N ALA A 94 -7.41 -15.70 0.12
CA ALA A 94 -6.05 -15.16 0.13
C ALA A 94 -5.39 -15.17 1.52
N VAL A 95 -6.21 -15.06 2.58
CA VAL A 95 -5.80 -15.04 3.99
C VAL A 95 -6.80 -15.85 4.82
N ASN A 96 -6.31 -16.59 5.81
CA ASN A 96 -7.14 -17.33 6.76
C ASN A 96 -8.04 -16.39 7.57
N ASP A 97 -9.30 -16.78 7.82
CA ASP A 97 -10.27 -16.03 8.63
C ASP A 97 -9.69 -15.53 9.97
N ALA A 98 -8.95 -16.37 10.69
CA ALA A 98 -8.38 -16.01 11.99
C ALA A 98 -7.30 -14.93 11.89
N VAL A 99 -6.51 -14.94 10.81
CA VAL A 99 -5.49 -13.91 10.56
C VAL A 99 -6.18 -12.60 10.17
N TYR A 100 -7.20 -12.67 9.31
CA TYR A 100 -7.98 -11.51 8.91
C TYR A 100 -8.72 -10.86 10.09
N ASP A 101 -9.39 -11.66 10.93
CA ASP A 101 -10.09 -11.17 12.12
C ASP A 101 -9.12 -10.52 13.10
N HIS A 102 -7.91 -11.08 13.23
CA HIS A 102 -6.85 -10.49 14.06
C HIS A 102 -6.36 -9.15 13.50
N VAL A 103 -6.06 -9.06 12.19
CA VAL A 103 -5.67 -7.80 11.54
C VAL A 103 -6.77 -6.75 11.68
N ARG A 104 -8.02 -7.13 11.42
CA ARG A 104 -9.18 -6.25 11.58
C ARG A 104 -9.31 -5.76 13.02
N SER A 105 -9.13 -6.64 14.00
CA SER A 105 -9.17 -6.27 15.42
C SER A 105 -8.04 -5.29 15.76
N ALA A 106 -6.81 -5.57 15.34
CA ALA A 106 -5.64 -4.73 15.59
C ALA A 106 -5.82 -3.34 15.00
N LEU A 107 -6.25 -3.26 13.74
CA LEU A 107 -6.50 -1.99 13.07
C LEU A 107 -7.66 -1.21 13.71
N ASN A 108 -8.75 -1.85 14.13
CA ASN A 108 -9.82 -1.13 14.84
C ASN A 108 -9.40 -0.63 16.23
N GLU A 109 -8.43 -1.28 16.88
CA GLU A 109 -7.85 -0.80 18.13
C GLU A 109 -6.91 0.40 17.89
N ILE A 110 -6.24 0.39 16.75
CA ILE A 110 -5.35 1.43 16.26
C ILE A 110 -6.18 2.53 15.60
N MET A 111 -6.61 3.51 16.40
CA MET A 111 -7.41 4.65 15.93
C MET A 111 -6.61 5.68 15.08
N VAL A 112 -5.40 5.35 14.64
CA VAL A 112 -4.50 6.28 13.92
C VAL A 112 -3.79 5.55 12.77
N PRO A 113 -3.86 6.06 11.53
CA PRO A 113 -3.24 5.47 10.34
C PRO A 113 -1.73 5.17 10.48
N VAL A 114 -1.03 5.88 11.38
CA VAL A 114 0.42 5.74 11.61
C VAL A 114 0.83 4.33 12.06
N TYR A 115 -0.06 3.53 12.67
CA TYR A 115 0.30 2.15 13.07
C TYR A 115 -0.26 1.07 12.15
N ILE A 116 -0.76 1.43 10.95
CA ILE A 116 -1.13 0.41 9.97
C ILE A 116 0.09 -0.42 9.57
N ASP A 117 1.28 0.19 9.52
CA ASP A 117 2.53 -0.48 9.20
C ASP A 117 2.82 -1.63 10.16
N ASP A 118 2.71 -1.39 11.47
CA ASP A 118 2.94 -2.43 12.49
C ASP A 118 2.00 -3.63 12.27
N VAL A 119 0.73 -3.38 11.89
CA VAL A 119 -0.21 -4.47 11.61
C VAL A 119 0.14 -5.20 10.32
N ILE A 120 0.58 -4.49 9.27
CA ILE A 120 0.98 -5.12 8.01
C ILE A 120 2.31 -5.88 8.17
N ASP A 121 3.20 -5.39 9.01
CA ASP A 121 4.42 -6.06 9.42
C ASP A 121 4.11 -7.40 10.09
N GLU A 122 3.24 -7.40 11.11
CA GLU A 122 2.75 -8.63 11.74
C GLU A 122 1.96 -9.55 10.79
N LEU A 123 1.28 -8.98 9.79
CA LEU A 123 0.59 -9.75 8.76
C LEU A 123 1.59 -10.47 7.86
N SER A 124 2.73 -9.83 7.55
CA SER A 124 3.77 -10.39 6.69
C SER A 124 4.37 -11.69 7.25
N GLU A 125 4.47 -11.83 8.57
CA GLU A 125 4.87 -13.08 9.26
C GLU A 125 3.85 -14.22 9.09
N LYS A 126 2.59 -13.88 8.76
CA LYS A 126 1.44 -14.81 8.74
C LYS A 126 1.02 -15.19 7.33
N VAL A 127 1.55 -14.52 6.30
CA VAL A 127 1.26 -14.81 4.88
C VAL A 127 2.52 -15.29 4.17
N SER A 128 2.35 -16.01 3.07
CA SER A 128 3.48 -16.44 2.23
C SER A 128 3.70 -15.44 1.10
N GLY A 129 4.92 -14.94 0.97
CA GLY A 129 5.28 -13.88 0.02
C GLY A 129 5.26 -12.50 0.67
N LEU A 130 5.38 -11.46 -0.15
CA LEU A 130 5.51 -10.09 0.32
C LEU A 130 4.15 -9.51 0.68
N ALA A 131 4.06 -8.84 1.83
CA ALA A 131 2.91 -8.01 2.17
C ALA A 131 3.18 -6.58 1.72
N VAL A 132 2.28 -6.02 0.92
CA VAL A 132 2.42 -4.68 0.35
C VAL A 132 1.28 -3.82 0.84
N LEU A 133 1.65 -2.67 1.42
CA LEU A 133 0.74 -1.60 1.73
C LEU A 133 0.87 -0.51 0.68
N HIS A 134 -0.27 -0.09 0.11
CA HIS A 134 -0.42 1.07 -0.75
C HIS A 134 -1.38 2.03 -0.05
N THR A 135 -0.90 3.23 0.28
CA THR A 135 -1.67 4.28 0.94
C THR A 135 -1.81 5.46 0.00
N ALA A 136 -3.01 6.01 -0.13
CA ALA A 136 -3.26 7.23 -0.91
C ALA A 136 -4.30 8.13 -0.26
N GLN A 137 -4.10 9.45 -0.37
CA GLN A 137 -5.06 10.50 -0.02
C GLN A 137 -5.42 11.27 -1.29
N TYR A 138 -6.71 11.62 -1.44
CA TYR A 138 -7.24 12.27 -2.63
C TYR A 138 -7.84 13.64 -2.33
N ASP A 139 -7.72 14.57 -3.27
CA ASP A 139 -8.39 15.87 -3.24
C ASP A 139 -9.85 15.71 -3.72
N GLY A 140 -10.64 14.97 -2.92
CA GLY A 140 -12.04 14.64 -3.22
C GLY A 140 -12.25 13.33 -3.97
N THR A 141 -13.25 13.30 -4.85
CA THR A 141 -13.67 12.06 -5.56
C THR A 141 -12.94 11.80 -6.87
N GLY A 142 -12.04 12.71 -7.27
CA GLY A 142 -11.26 12.61 -8.50
C GLY A 142 -10.02 11.73 -8.32
N PRO A 143 -9.35 11.36 -9.41
CA PRO A 143 -8.06 10.64 -9.34
C PRO A 143 -6.94 11.50 -8.77
N THR A 144 -7.19 12.80 -8.54
CA THR A 144 -6.21 13.75 -8.05
C THR A 144 -5.82 13.43 -6.61
N TRP A 145 -4.55 13.08 -6.40
CA TRP A 145 -4.03 12.68 -5.10
C TRP A 145 -3.10 13.72 -4.50
N THR A 146 -3.10 13.82 -3.17
CA THR A 146 -2.27 14.76 -2.40
C THR A 146 -1.15 14.07 -1.64
N TYR A 147 -1.36 12.80 -1.29
CA TYR A 147 -0.40 11.95 -0.59
C TYR A 147 -0.42 10.54 -1.16
N PHE A 148 0.75 9.92 -1.22
CA PHE A 148 0.91 8.53 -1.61
C PHE A 148 2.09 7.91 -0.85
N ARG A 149 1.93 6.68 -0.38
CA ARG A 149 3.01 5.89 0.20
C ARG A 149 2.86 4.44 -0.18
N THR A 150 3.98 3.74 -0.35
CA THR A 150 3.98 2.28 -0.37
C THR A 150 5.05 1.71 0.55
N SER A 151 4.73 0.60 1.19
CA SER A 151 5.63 -0.14 2.07
C SER A 151 5.53 -1.62 1.72
N VAL A 152 6.66 -2.30 1.61
CA VAL A 152 6.77 -3.73 1.26
C VAL A 152 7.46 -4.46 2.40
N PHE A 153 6.81 -5.48 2.94
CA PHE A 153 7.25 -6.28 4.09
C PHE A 153 7.46 -7.74 3.70
N ASP A 154 8.45 -8.37 4.32
CA ASP A 154 8.71 -9.82 4.23
C ASP A 154 9.10 -10.34 5.61
N ASP A 155 8.34 -11.31 6.12
CA ASP A 155 8.59 -12.00 7.40
C ASP A 155 8.94 -11.06 8.57
N GLY A 156 8.11 -10.05 8.80
CA GLY A 156 8.28 -9.09 9.90
C GLY A 156 9.37 -8.04 9.64
N THR A 157 9.76 -7.82 8.38
CA THR A 157 10.81 -6.88 8.00
C THR A 157 10.39 -5.97 6.86
N LEU A 158 10.49 -4.65 7.06
CA LEU A 158 10.35 -3.65 6.00
C LEU A 158 11.51 -3.76 5.00
N LEU A 159 11.20 -4.11 3.76
CA LEU A 159 12.16 -4.24 2.66
C LEU A 159 12.28 -2.95 1.83
N LEU A 160 11.15 -2.30 1.57
CA LEU A 160 11.07 -1.11 0.73
C LEU A 160 10.00 -0.17 1.25
N GLU A 161 10.31 1.12 1.23
CA GLU A 161 9.37 2.19 1.49
C GLU A 161 9.63 3.33 0.51
N ASP A 162 8.54 3.92 0.01
CA ASP A 162 8.60 5.16 -0.77
C ASP A 162 7.35 6.01 -0.46
N GLU A 163 7.52 7.33 -0.48
CA GLU A 163 6.55 8.29 0.02
C GLU A 163 6.56 9.56 -0.82
N TYR A 164 5.37 10.11 -1.07
CA TYR A 164 5.19 11.38 -1.75
C TYR A 164 4.14 12.24 -1.04
N GLY A 165 4.47 13.53 -0.92
CA GLY A 165 3.62 14.55 -0.34
C GLY A 165 3.73 14.57 1.19
N GLU A 166 2.78 15.25 1.82
CA GLU A 166 2.63 15.27 3.27
C GLU A 166 1.20 14.86 3.58
N MET A 167 1.03 13.85 4.43
CA MET A 167 -0.30 13.40 4.84
C MET A 167 -0.98 14.52 5.64
N ASP A 168 -2.14 14.97 5.16
CA ASP A 168 -2.92 15.97 5.89
C ASP A 168 -3.82 15.25 6.91
N LEU A 169 -3.52 15.42 8.19
CA LEU A 169 -4.20 14.78 9.34
C LEU A 169 -5.28 15.69 9.96
N SER A 170 -5.84 16.63 9.19
CA SER A 170 -6.73 17.70 9.68
C SER A 170 -8.06 17.25 10.26
#